data_AF-A0A2B7XJC0-F1
#
_entry.id   AF-A0A2B7XJC0-F1
#
_cell.length_a   1.000
_cell.length_b   1.000
_cell.length_c   1.000
_cell.angle_alpha   90.00
_cell.angle_beta   90.00
_cell.angle_gamma   90.00
#
_symmetry.space_group_name_H-M   'P 1'
#
loop_
_entity.id
_entity.type
_entity.pdbx_description
1 polymer ?
#
loop_
_entity_poly.entity_id
_entity_poly.type
_entity_poly.pdbx_seq_one_letter_code
_entity_poly.pdbx_strand_id
1 'polypeptide(L)' 'MEPCSERLSGNRTCVERILRLKESIKTVYVGIREPGTFIAKNDSRKRLQDAGIAVEDVEGMQDRILKVSMPGHERTE' A
#
# COMPACT_ATOMS: atom_id res chain seq x y z
N MET A 1 -4.20 -2.85 -3.18
CA MET A 1 -3.77 -1.47 -2.86
C MET A 1 -2.52 -1.56 -2.01
N GLU A 2 -1.57 -0.69 -2.28
CA GLU A 2 -0.30 -0.63 -1.57
C GLU A 2 -0.49 -0.46 -0.05
N PRO A 3 0.26 -1.19 0.81
CA PRO A 3 0.17 -1.03 2.26
C PRO A 3 0.45 0.42 2.67
N CYS A 4 -0.37 0.99 3.56
CA CYS A 4 -0.15 2.36 4.02
C CYS A 4 1.13 2.46 4.90
N SER A 5 1.95 3.48 4.64
CA SER A 5 3.11 3.84 5.47
C SER A 5 2.78 4.76 6.64
N GLU A 6 1.61 5.40 6.60
CA GLU A 6 1.11 6.38 7.57
C GLU A 6 -0.38 6.11 7.83
N ARG A 7 -0.87 6.57 8.99
CA ARG A 7 -2.30 6.59 9.32
C ARG A 7 -2.62 7.85 10.14
N LEU A 8 -3.62 8.62 9.71
CA LEU A 8 -4.10 9.80 10.44
C LEU A 8 -4.54 9.50 11.88
N SER A 9 -5.05 8.28 12.11
CA SER A 9 -5.42 7.81 13.44
C SER A 9 -4.26 7.63 14.43
N GLY A 10 -3.00 7.73 13.99
CA GLY A 10 -1.81 7.40 14.80
C GLY A 10 -1.62 5.91 15.09
N ASN A 11 -2.57 5.06 14.68
CA ASN A 11 -2.44 3.62 14.81
C ASN A 11 -1.28 3.08 13.98
N ARG A 12 -0.73 1.95 14.45
CA ARG A 12 0.26 1.15 13.72
C ARG A 12 -0.12 1.02 12.24
N THR A 13 0.84 1.14 11.34
CA THR A 13 0.59 1.17 9.90
C THR A 13 0.55 -0.24 9.31
N CYS A 14 0.11 -0.39 8.06
CA CYS A 14 0.10 -1.71 7.40
C CYS A 14 1.53 -2.20 7.19
N VAL A 15 2.42 -1.31 6.76
CA VAL A 15 3.86 -1.59 6.60
C VAL A 15 4.48 -2.08 7.91
N GLU A 16 4.22 -1.41 9.03
CA GLU A 16 4.75 -1.82 10.34
C GLU A 16 4.26 -3.20 10.79
N ARG A 17 3.01 -3.56 10.45
CA ARG A 17 2.49 -4.90 10.73
C ARG A 17 3.22 -5.96 9.92
N ILE A 18 3.47 -5.70 8.64
CA ILE A 18 4.20 -6.61 7.75
C ILE A 18 5.65 -6.76 8.21
N LEU A 19 6.33 -5.65 8.52
CA LEU A 19 7.72 -5.66 8.98
C LEU A 19 7.91 -6.44 10.29
N ARG A 20 6.94 -6.42 11.19
CA ARG A 20 6.96 -7.26 12.42
C ARG A 20 6.88 -8.76 12.14
N LEU A 21 6.43 -9.13 10.95
CA LEU A 21 6.31 -10.51 10.48
C LEU A 21 7.33 -10.82 9.37
N LYS A 22 8.38 -10.01 9.20
CA LYS A 22 9.39 -10.18 8.14
C LYS A 22 10.06 -11.56 8.10
N GLU A 23 10.07 -12.28 9.23
CA GLU A 23 10.58 -13.64 9.29
C GLU A 23 9.66 -14.62 8.53
N SER A 24 8.36 -14.35 8.49
CA SER A 24 7.34 -15.18 7.84
C SER A 24 6.85 -14.64 6.49
N ILE A 25 6.86 -13.31 6.30
CA ILE A 25 6.40 -12.66 5.06
C ILE A 25 7.62 -12.26 4.23
N LYS A 26 7.73 -12.81 3.02
CA LYS A 26 8.86 -12.55 2.09
C LYS A 26 8.46 -11.77 0.84
N THR A 27 7.18 -11.80 0.48
CA THR A 27 6.67 -11.11 -0.72
C THR A 27 5.30 -10.52 -0.45
N VAL A 28 5.08 -9.30 -0.95
CA VAL A 28 3.81 -8.59 -0.91
C VAL A 28 3.38 -8.28 -2.34
N TYR A 29 2.22 -8.80 -2.75
CA TYR A 29 1.64 -8.52 -4.05
C TYR A 29 0.65 -7.36 -3.95
N VAL A 30 0.79 -6.36 -4.82
CA VAL A 30 -0.04 -5.15 -4.82
C VAL A 30 -0.76 -5.00 -6.15
N GLY A 31 -2.10 -5.00 -6.14
CA GLY A 31 -2.87 -4.81 -7.37
C GLY A 31 -2.95 -3.36 -7.89
N ILE A 32 -2.64 -2.38 -7.02
CA ILE A 32 -2.39 -0.98 -7.38
C ILE A 32 -1.40 -0.38 -6.38
N ARG A 33 -0.63 0.60 -6.84
CA ARG A 33 0.10 1.52 -5.96
C ARG A 33 -0.85 2.54 -5.35
N GLU A 34 -0.45 3.14 -4.23
CA GLU A 34 -1.21 4.23 -3.63
C GLU A 34 -1.40 5.35 -4.68
N PRO A 35 -2.65 5.72 -5.04
CA PRO A 35 -2.92 6.73 -6.07
C PRO A 35 -2.59 8.17 -5.62
N GLY A 36 -2.15 8.36 -4.37
CA GLY A 36 -1.87 9.67 -3.76
C GLY A 36 -3.10 10.32 -3.14
N THR A 37 -4.20 9.58 -3.04
CA THR A 37 -5.49 10.07 -2.55
C THR A 37 -5.70 9.76 -1.07
N PHE A 38 -5.11 8.67 -0.57
CA PHE A 38 -5.24 8.26 0.82
C PHE A 38 -4.03 8.67 1.65
N ILE A 39 -2.82 8.53 1.09
CA ILE A 39 -1.55 8.90 1.72
C ILE A 39 -0.68 9.60 0.67
N ALA A 40 -0.42 10.90 0.86
CA ALA A 40 0.29 11.72 -0.12
C ALA A 40 1.75 11.29 -0.34
N LYS A 41 2.39 10.70 0.67
CA LYS A 41 3.78 10.21 0.62
C LYS A 41 3.87 8.78 1.15
N ASN A 42 3.37 7.83 0.37
CA ASN A 42 3.51 6.43 0.73
C ASN A 42 4.92 5.92 0.38
N ASP A 43 5.71 5.54 1.39
CA ASP A 43 7.07 5.00 1.24
C ASP A 43 7.14 3.49 1.48
N SER A 44 5.99 2.80 1.43
CA SER A 44 5.86 1.40 1.78
C SER A 44 6.80 0.48 1.02
N ARG A 45 6.89 0.65 -0.32
CA ARG A 45 7.68 -0.22 -1.17
C ARG A 45 9.14 -0.18 -0.76
N LYS A 46 9.68 1.02 -0.54
CA LYS A 46 11.05 1.21 -0.09
C LYS A 46 11.27 0.53 1.26
N ARG A 47 10.43 0.80 2.26
CA ARG A 47 10.57 0.21 3.61
C ARG A 47 10.51 -1.31 3.63
N LEU A 48 9.64 -1.90 2.79
CA LEU A 48 9.52 -3.35 2.67
C LEU A 48 10.74 -3.96 1.96
N GLN A 49 11.18 -3.35 0.85
CA GLN A 49 12.37 -3.79 0.10
C GLN A 49 13.66 -3.68 0.92
N ASP A 50 13.83 -2.57 1.65
CA ASP A 50 14.96 -2.36 2.58
C ASP A 50 15.01 -3.44 3.69
N ALA A 51 13.85 -4.02 4.04
CA ALA A 51 13.74 -5.11 5.01
C ALA A 51 13.85 -6.52 4.38
N GLY A 52 14.16 -6.61 3.08
CA GLY A 52 14.27 -7.86 2.36
C GLY A 52 12.94 -8.49 1.95
N ILE A 53 11.86 -7.72 1.94
CA ILE A 53 10.53 -8.17 1.50
C ILE A 53 10.30 -7.67 0.07
N ALA A 54 10.10 -8.60 -0.87
CA ALA A 54 9.79 -8.27 -2.25
C ALA A 54 8.40 -7.63 -2.37
N VAL A 55 8.24 -6.69 -3.30
CA VAL A 55 6.97 -6.02 -3.58
C VAL A 55 6.70 -6.05 -5.07
N GLU A 56 5.69 -6.82 -5.45
CA GLU A 56 5.35 -7.14 -6.83
C GLU A 56 4.01 -6.52 -7.22
N ASP A 57 3.98 -5.83 -8.36
CA ASP A 57 2.76 -5.24 -8.90
C ASP A 57 1.98 -6.31 -9.69
N VAL A 58 0.68 -6.48 -9.38
CA VAL A 58 -0.19 -7.43 -10.09
C VAL A 58 -0.91 -6.70 -11.21
N GLU A 59 -0.54 -7.02 -12.45
CA GLU A 59 -1.15 -6.44 -13.65
C GLU A 59 -2.63 -6.83 -13.80
N GLY A 60 -3.40 -6.00 -14.51
CA GLY A 60 -4.81 -6.25 -14.83
C GLY A 60 -5.79 -6.10 -13.65
N MET A 61 -5.32 -5.76 -12.44
CA MET A 61 -6.18 -5.52 -11.29
C MET A 61 -6.56 -4.05 -11.07
N GLN A 62 -5.89 -3.12 -11.76
CA GLN A 62 -5.98 -1.70 -11.47
C GLN A 62 -7.40 -1.14 -11.54
N ASP A 63 -8.08 -1.30 -12.68
CA ASP A 63 -9.42 -0.72 -12.89
C ASP A 63 -10.45 -1.27 -11.90
N ARG A 64 -10.39 -2.57 -11.62
CA ARG A 64 -11.29 -3.24 -10.68
C ARG A 64 -11.11 -2.71 -9.26
N ILE A 65 -9.87 -2.48 -8.85
CA ILE A 65 -9.58 -1.96 -7.51
C ILE A 65 -10.01 -0.50 -7.43
N LEU A 66 -9.61 0.35 -8.38
CA LEU A 66 -9.95 1.78 -8.38
C LEU A 66 -11.46 2.00 -8.40
N LYS A 67 -12.21 1.24 -9.22
CA LYS A 67 -13.68 1.34 -9.28
C LYS A 67 -14.37 1.11 -7.93
N VAL A 68 -13.79 0.25 -7.08
CA VAL A 68 -14.36 -0.08 -5.76
C VAL A 68 -13.81 0.84 -4.66
N SER A 69 -12.56 1.26 -4.75
CA SER A 69 -11.89 2.02 -3.68
C SER A 69 -12.02 3.54 -3.77
N MET A 70 -12.29 4.08 -4.96
CA MET A 70 -12.34 5.53 -5.21
C MET A 70 -13.70 6.23 -5.01
N PRO A 71 -14.88 5.57 -4.97
CA PRO A 71 -16.12 6.28 -4.67
C PRO A 71 -16.04 7.06 -3.35
N GLY A 72 -16.41 8.36 -3.38
CA GLY A 72 -16.27 9.28 -2.24
C GLY A 72 -14.90 9.98 -2.13
N HIS A 73 -13.97 9.66 -3.02
CA HIS A 73 -12.65 10.28 -3.14
C HIS A 73 -12.44 10.89 -4.54
N GLU A 74 -13.53 11.38 -5.14
CA GLU A 74 -13.48 12.13 -6.39
C GLU A 74 -12.58 13.36 -6.17
N ARG A 75 -11.60 13.57 -7.06
CA ARG A 75 -10.75 14.75 -7.02
C ARG A 75 -11.65 15.98 -7.14
N THR A 76 -11.85 16.70 -6.05
CA THR A 76 -12.17 18.13 -6.13
C THR A 76 -10.99 18.80 -6.81
N GLU A 77 -11.25 19.33 -8.01
CA GLU A 77 -10.35 20.23 -8.75
C GLU A 77 -9.96 21.45 -7.91
#